data_AF-A0A938QWZ3-F1
#
_entry.id   AF-A0A938QWZ3-F1
#
_cell.length_a   1.000
_cell.length_b   1.000
_cell.length_c   1.000
_cell.angle_alpha   90.00
_cell.angle_beta   90.00
_cell.angle_gamma   90.00
#
_symmetry.space_group_name_H-M   'P 1'
#
loop_
_entity.id
_entity.type
_entity.pdbx_description
1 polymer ?
#
loop_
_entity_poly.entity_id
_entity_poly.type
_entity_poly.pdbx_seq_one_letter_code
_entity_poly.pdbx_strand_id
1 'polypeptide(L)' 'DDGAWSTRESSGGRYTCVTIDLYVTSGQQVYAIYEAMRADARVTHLL' A
#
# COMPACT_ATOMS: atom_id res chain seq x y z
N ASP A 1 -3.12 5.90 17.24
CA ASP A 1 -3.09 7.05 16.31
C ASP A 1 -2.85 6.50 14.93
N ASP A 2 -3.98 6.13 14.35
CA ASP A 2 -4.14 4.99 13.48
C ASP A 2 -4.13 5.47 12.04
N GLY A 3 -3.20 4.94 11.23
CA GLY A 3 -3.10 5.28 9.81
C GLY A 3 -4.46 5.15 9.11
N ALA A 4 -4.75 6.10 8.22
CA ALA A 4 -5.95 6.03 7.41
C ALA A 4 -5.71 5.06 6.26
N TRP A 5 -6.70 4.23 5.93
CA TRP A 5 -6.66 3.42 4.73
C TRP A 5 -8.00 3.51 4.01
N SER A 6 -7.95 3.39 2.68
CA SER A 6 -9.14 3.35 1.85
C SER A 6 -8.99 2.30 0.76
N THR A 7 -10.13 1.76 0.33
CA THR A 7 -10.19 0.78 -0.75
C THR A 7 -11.15 1.25 -1.81
N ARG A 8 -10.79 1.03 -3.07
CA ARG A 8 -11.68 1.19 -4.21
C ARG A 8 -11.46 0.06 -5.19
N GLU A 9 -12.47 -0.30 -5.95
CA GLU A 9 -12.26 -1.13 -7.12
C GLU A 9 -11.58 -0.31 -8.23
N SER A 10 -10.67 -0.95 -8.95
CA SER A 10 -10.15 -0.40 -10.21
C SER A 10 -11.29 -0.20 -11.21
N SER A 11 -11.12 0.71 -12.17
CA SER A 11 -12.17 1.07 -13.14
C SER A 11 -12.73 -0.12 -13.96
N GLY A 12 -12.04 -1.26 -13.99
CA GLY A 12 -12.48 -2.49 -14.65
C GLY A 12 -12.85 -3.64 -13.70
N GLY A 13 -12.92 -3.42 -12.39
CA GLY A 13 -13.23 -4.44 -11.37
C GLY A 13 -12.18 -5.55 -11.22
N ARG A 14 -11.04 -5.46 -11.93
CA ARG A 14 -10.01 -6.51 -11.96
C ARG A 14 -9.12 -6.52 -10.71
N TYR A 15 -8.91 -5.35 -10.12
CA TYR A 15 -8.09 -5.16 -8.94
C TYR A 15 -8.85 -4.39 -7.87
N THR A 16 -8.57 -4.72 -6.61
CA THR A 16 -8.84 -3.85 -5.47
C THR A 16 -7.64 -2.93 -5.27
N CYS A 17 -7.84 -1.63 -5.41
CA CYS A 17 -6.84 -0.62 -5.08
C CYS A 17 -6.95 -0.29 -3.60
N VAL A 18 -5.84 -0.43 -2.87
CA VAL A 18 -5.72 -0.05 -1.45
C VAL A 18 -4.80 1.16 -1.37
N THR A 19 -5.27 2.22 -0.73
CA THR A 19 -4.45 3.40 -0.38
C THR A 19 -4.23 3.38 1.12
N ILE A 20 -2.98 3.53 1.56
CA ILE A 20 -2.59 3.50 2.97
C ILE A 20 -1.80 4.76 3.28
N ASP A 21 -2.34 5.58 4.19
CA ASP A 21 -1.69 6.78 4.70
C ASP A 21 -1.02 6.45 6.04
N LEU A 22 0.31 6.42 6.03
CA LEU A 22 1.13 6.05 7.19
C LEU A 22 1.95 7.24 7.66
N TYR A 23 1.91 7.48 8.97
CA TYR A 23 2.87 8.37 9.59
C TYR A 23 4.22 7.67 9.72
N VAL A 24 5.22 8.15 9.00
CA VAL A 24 6.59 7.62 9.01
C VAL A 24 7.54 8.68 9.57
N THR A 25 8.52 8.25 10.35
CA THR A 25 9.51 9.13 10.99
C THR A 25 10.83 9.20 10.22
N SER A 26 11.01 8.35 9.20
CA SER A 26 12.19 8.37 8.34
C SER A 26 11.93 7.77 6.95
N GLY A 27 12.73 8.15 5.96
CA GLY A 27 12.67 7.56 4.62
C GLY A 27 12.98 6.05 4.61
N GLN A 28 13.80 5.56 5.54
CA GLN A 28 14.11 4.13 5.64
C GLN A 28 12.86 3.30 5.99
N GLN A 29 11.94 3.86 6.79
CA GLN A 29 10.66 3.18 7.07
C GLN A 29 9.81 3.06 5.82
N VAL A 30 9.78 4.08 4.96
CA VAL A 30 9.07 4.02 3.67
C VAL A 30 9.61 2.87 2.82
N TYR A 31 10.92 2.77 2.68
CA TYR A 31 11.55 1.68 1.92
C TYR A 31 11.26 0.31 2.51
N ALA A 32 11.30 0.16 3.84
CA ALA A 32 10.99 -1.11 4.49
C ALA A 32 9.53 -1.55 4.25
N ILE A 33 8.59 -0.60 4.30
CA ILE A 33 7.17 -0.86 4.00
C ILE A 33 7.01 -1.23 2.51
N TYR A 34 7.68 -0.51 1.61
CA TYR A 34 7.63 -0.78 0.18
C TYR A 34 8.14 -2.19 -0.15
N GLU A 35 9.28 -2.59 0.39
CA GLU A 35 9.84 -3.94 0.20
C GLU A 35 8.93 -5.03 0.79
N ALA A 36 8.34 -4.80 1.97
CA ALA A 36 7.39 -5.73 2.57
C ALA A 36 6.14 -5.93 1.68
N MET A 37 5.59 -4.85 1.12
CA MET A 37 4.43 -4.92 0.21
C MET A 37 4.78 -5.60 -1.12
N ARG A 38 5.97 -5.33 -1.65
CA ARG A 38 6.45 -5.94 -2.90
C ARG A 38 6.65 -7.45 -2.77
N ALA A 39 7.02 -7.94 -1.58
CA ALA A 39 7.20 -9.36 -1.32
C ALA A 39 5.88 -10.13 -1.13
N ASP A 40 4.75 -9.44 -0.93
CA ASP A 40 3.44 -10.08 -0.75
C ASP A 40 2.84 -10.52 -2.10
N ALA A 41 2.59 -11.82 -2.25
CA ALA A 41 2.08 -12.42 -3.49
C ALA A 41 0.69 -11.91 -3.92
N ARG A 42 -0.06 -11.24 -3.01
CA ARG A 42 -1.37 -10.64 -3.33
C ARG A 42 -1.23 -9.28 -4.00
N VAL A 43 -0.09 -8.62 -3.85
CA VAL A 43 0.17 -7.30 -4.44
C VAL A 43 0.63 -7.50 -5.88
N THR A 44 -0.25 -7.21 -6.83
CA THR A 44 0.09 -7.29 -8.27
C THR A 44 0.84 -6.05 -8.77
N HIS A 45 0.49 -4.88 -8.21
CA HIS A 45 1.04 -3.58 -8.60
C HIS A 45 1.26 -2.72 -7.36
N LEU A 46 2.37 -2.00 -7.33
CA LEU A 46 2.74 -1.07 -6.27
C LEU A 46 3.13 0.27 -6.92
N LEU A 47 2.69 1.37 -6.32
CA LEU A 47 2.84 2.74 -6.83
C LEU A 47 3.76 3.54 -5.90
#